data_AF-A0A7N4P6W4-F1
#
_entry.id   AF-A0A7N4P6W4-F1
#
_cell.length_a   1.000
_cell.length_b   1.000
_cell.length_c   1.000
_cell.angle_alpha   90.00
_cell.angle_beta   90.00
_cell.angle_gamma   90.00
#
_symmetry.space_group_name_H-M   'P 1'
#
loop_
_entity.id
_entity.type
_entity.pdbx_description
1 polymer ?
#
loop_
_entity_poly.entity_id
_entity_poly.type
_entity_poly.pdbx_seq_one_letter_code
_entity_poly.pdbx_strand_id
1 'polypeptide(L)'
;MLGAARAAGDVLVFMDSHCECHKGWLEPLLSRIAGDRSRVVSPIIDVIDWKNFQYYHSLELQRGVFDWELNFHWKPLPEQERKLRQSPISPIRSPVVPGGVVAIDRHYFQNTGAYDSLMSIWGSENLELSIRVWLCGGSVEILPCSRVGHIYRNQAPKTSPEQEAALKNKIRIVETWLGSFKDTFYQHNPKAFSLSQAEKQDCSERLQLQKRLGCRTFHWFLANLSPELYPSEHQPGFSGKLYNSGIGSCADCASGRALGGGLVTLSPCSDSWQQQHLEYTGKKQISCREQARLCFDVNQENRVTLQNCTEETRSFHRQHWEVQEVCGQPEWNDCPHPFWEMHRSCRERP
;
A
#
# COMPACT_ATOMS: atom_id res chain seq x y z
N MET A 1 19.23 -6.07 -19.12
CA MET A 1 20.37 -5.19 -18.78
C MET A 1 21.34 -4.92 -19.94
N LEU A 2 21.64 -5.89 -20.82
CA LEU A 2 22.64 -5.73 -21.89
C LEU A 2 22.42 -4.51 -22.82
N GLY A 3 21.18 -4.26 -23.25
CA GLY A 3 20.85 -3.12 -24.10
C GLY A 3 21.16 -1.77 -23.44
N ALA A 4 20.78 -1.61 -22.17
CA ALA A 4 21.07 -0.40 -21.40
C ALA A 4 22.57 -0.13 -21.22
N ALA A 5 23.39 -1.19 -21.15
CA ALA A 5 24.85 -1.06 -21.04
C ALA A 5 25.52 -0.60 -22.35
N ARG A 6 24.86 -0.78 -23.49
CA ARG A 6 25.36 -0.37 -24.82
C ARG A 6 24.73 0.93 -25.33
N ALA A 7 23.65 1.39 -24.70
CA ALA A 7 22.94 2.58 -25.11
C ALA A 7 23.78 3.85 -24.87
N ALA A 8 23.85 4.71 -25.88
CA ALA A 8 24.59 5.98 -25.82
C ALA A 8 23.69 7.21 -25.59
N GLY A 9 22.37 7.06 -25.76
CA GLY A 9 21.40 8.16 -25.60
C GLY A 9 21.23 8.59 -24.14
N ASP A 10 20.73 9.81 -23.93
CA ASP A 10 20.51 10.38 -22.58
C ASP A 10 19.33 9.72 -21.85
N VAL A 11 18.32 9.27 -22.59
CA VAL A 11 17.12 8.61 -22.07
C VAL A 11 17.08 7.18 -22.59
N LEU A 12 16.85 6.24 -21.69
CA LEU A 12 16.54 4.86 -22.01
C LEU A 12 15.02 4.71 -22.17
N VAL A 13 14.58 4.15 -23.28
CA VAL A 13 13.19 3.76 -23.49
C VAL A 13 13.13 2.25 -23.65
N PHE A 14 12.57 1.58 -22.66
CA PHE A 14 12.27 0.16 -22.70
C PHE A 14 10.90 -0.02 -23.34
N MET A 15 10.79 -0.94 -24.30
CA MET A 15 9.56 -1.22 -25.03
C MET A 15 9.52 -2.69 -25.44
N ASP A 16 8.37 -3.33 -25.22
CA ASP A 16 8.11 -4.67 -25.71
C ASP A 16 8.15 -4.74 -27.25
N SER A 17 8.53 -5.90 -27.77
CA SER A 17 8.68 -6.12 -29.22
C SER A 17 7.34 -6.16 -30.01
N HIS A 18 6.22 -5.93 -29.34
CA HIS A 18 4.87 -6.10 -29.85
C HIS A 18 4.00 -4.90 -29.47
N CYS A 19 4.52 -3.72 -29.80
CA CYS A 19 3.92 -2.42 -29.57
C CYS A 19 3.78 -1.63 -30.88
N GLU A 20 2.78 -0.76 -30.96
CA GLU A 20 2.61 0.24 -32.03
C GLU A 20 2.54 1.65 -31.43
N CYS A 21 3.40 2.53 -31.91
CA CYS A 21 3.55 3.87 -31.35
C CYS A 21 2.61 4.88 -32.03
N HIS A 22 1.86 5.65 -31.25
CA HIS A 22 1.07 6.75 -31.80
C HIS A 22 1.98 7.92 -32.24
N LYS A 23 1.52 8.73 -33.18
CA LYS A 23 2.23 9.98 -33.54
C LYS A 23 2.39 10.88 -32.30
N GLY A 24 3.60 11.39 -32.09
CA GLY A 24 3.90 12.29 -30.98
C GLY A 24 4.06 11.60 -29.62
N TRP A 25 4.23 10.27 -29.58
CA TRP A 25 4.33 9.53 -28.32
C TRP A 25 5.60 9.84 -27.52
N LEU A 26 6.71 10.16 -28.18
CA LEU A 26 8.02 10.20 -27.53
C LEU A 26 8.29 11.56 -26.87
N GLU A 27 7.90 12.65 -27.52
CA GLU A 27 8.17 14.02 -27.13
C GLU A 27 7.65 14.35 -25.70
N PRO A 28 6.43 13.93 -25.29
CA PRO A 28 5.96 14.14 -23.92
C PRO A 28 6.83 13.43 -22.88
N LEU A 29 7.30 12.20 -23.18
CA LEU A 29 8.14 11.42 -22.27
C LEU A 29 9.50 12.11 -22.08
N LEU A 30 10.14 12.48 -23.19
CA LEU A 30 11.45 13.16 -23.16
C LEU A 30 11.37 14.53 -22.49
N SER A 31 10.34 15.32 -22.82
CA SER A 31 10.13 16.64 -22.22
C SER A 31 9.93 16.54 -20.70
N ARG A 32 9.15 15.55 -20.24
CA ARG A 32 8.90 15.35 -18.81
C ARG A 32 10.17 14.98 -18.03
N ILE A 33 11.00 14.10 -18.60
CA ILE A 33 12.31 13.72 -18.03
C ILE A 33 13.28 14.89 -18.09
N ALA A 34 13.32 15.66 -19.17
CA ALA A 34 14.20 16.83 -19.29
C ALA A 34 13.96 17.85 -18.18
N GLY A 35 12.70 18.03 -17.74
CA GLY A 35 12.36 18.90 -16.62
C GLY A 35 12.75 18.38 -15.24
N ASP A 36 13.01 17.08 -15.09
CA ASP A 36 13.48 16.45 -13.84
C ASP A 36 13.95 15.01 -14.15
N ARG A 37 15.25 14.80 -14.05
CA ARG A 37 15.90 13.54 -14.44
C ARG A 37 15.60 12.38 -13.48
N SER A 38 14.98 12.65 -12.33
CA SER A 38 14.57 11.61 -11.36
C SER A 38 13.22 10.95 -11.68
N ARG A 39 12.57 11.37 -12.77
CA ARG A 39 11.25 10.86 -13.19
C ARG A 39 11.38 9.60 -14.03
N VAL A 40 10.55 8.62 -13.71
CA VAL A 40 10.27 7.45 -14.54
C VAL A 40 8.88 7.63 -15.13
N VAL A 41 8.78 7.64 -16.46
CA VAL A 41 7.55 7.96 -17.16
C VAL A 41 7.12 6.84 -18.10
N SER A 42 5.82 6.65 -18.23
CA SER A 42 5.21 5.70 -19.15
C SER A 42 4.16 6.39 -20.03
N PRO A 43 3.96 5.96 -21.28
CA PRO A 43 2.76 6.28 -22.04
C PRO A 43 1.51 5.67 -21.39
N ILE A 44 0.33 6.12 -21.83
CA ILE A 44 -0.87 5.30 -21.78
C ILE A 44 -0.65 4.08 -22.69
N ILE A 45 -0.88 2.90 -22.13
CA ILE A 45 -0.86 1.65 -22.88
C ILE A 45 -2.26 1.38 -23.40
N ASP A 46 -2.43 1.51 -24.71
CA ASP A 46 -3.66 1.13 -25.42
C ASP A 46 -3.61 -0.36 -25.76
N VAL A 47 -4.78 -0.95 -26.03
CA VAL A 47 -4.88 -2.40 -26.30
C VAL A 47 -4.91 -2.63 -27.80
N ILE A 48 -4.03 -3.49 -28.29
CA ILE A 48 -4.13 -4.07 -29.63
C ILE A 48 -4.60 -5.51 -29.45
N ASP A 49 -5.76 -5.85 -30.03
CA ASP A 49 -6.29 -7.21 -29.94
C ASP A 49 -5.39 -8.19 -30.68
N TRP A 50 -5.00 -9.28 -30.01
CA TRP A 50 -4.02 -10.22 -30.53
C TRP A 50 -4.55 -11.10 -31.69
N LYS A 51 -5.87 -11.16 -31.91
CA LYS A 51 -6.48 -11.97 -32.97
C LYS A 51 -6.65 -11.18 -34.25
N ASN A 52 -7.17 -9.97 -34.16
CA ASN A 52 -7.54 -9.15 -35.32
C ASN A 52 -6.69 -7.88 -35.48
N PHE A 53 -5.77 -7.61 -34.56
CA PHE A 53 -4.89 -6.42 -34.54
C PHE A 53 -5.66 -5.09 -34.50
N GLN A 54 -6.91 -5.11 -34.05
CA GLN A 54 -7.69 -3.88 -33.88
C GLN A 54 -7.14 -3.09 -32.69
N TYR A 55 -6.93 -1.80 -32.93
CA TYR A 55 -6.46 -0.84 -31.93
C TYR A 55 -7.63 -0.30 -31.11
N TYR A 56 -7.57 -0.45 -29.79
CA TYR A 56 -8.55 0.05 -28.83
C TYR A 56 -7.92 1.09 -27.90
N HIS A 57 -8.41 2.33 -28.00
CA HIS A 57 -8.00 3.40 -27.12
C HIS A 57 -8.53 3.19 -25.70
N SER A 58 -7.64 3.29 -24.72
CA SER A 58 -8.02 3.42 -23.31
C SER A 58 -8.80 4.72 -23.11
N LEU A 59 -10.08 4.61 -22.73
CA LEU A 59 -10.99 5.75 -22.55
C LEU A 59 -10.84 6.40 -21.17
N GLU A 60 -10.62 5.58 -20.15
CA GLU A 60 -10.45 6.07 -18.78
C GLU A 60 -8.98 6.20 -18.43
N LEU A 61 -8.65 7.29 -17.73
CA LEU A 61 -7.33 7.43 -17.12
C LEU A 61 -7.21 6.46 -15.94
N GLN A 62 -6.17 5.63 -16.02
CA GLN A 62 -5.85 4.62 -15.02
C GLN A 62 -4.44 4.83 -14.49
N ARG A 63 -4.20 4.34 -13.28
CA ARG A 63 -2.89 4.23 -12.65
C ARG A 63 -2.59 2.76 -12.39
N GLY A 64 -1.31 2.41 -12.43
CA GLY A 64 -0.81 1.10 -12.07
C GLY A 64 -0.71 0.96 -10.55
N VAL A 65 -1.29 -0.09 -10.01
CA VAL A 65 -1.22 -0.46 -8.59
C VAL A 65 -0.78 -1.93 -8.47
N PHE A 66 -0.63 -2.40 -7.24
CA PHE A 66 -0.43 -3.83 -6.97
C PHE A 66 -1.24 -4.27 -5.75
N ASP A 67 -1.34 -5.58 -5.53
CA ASP A 67 -1.96 -6.19 -4.35
C ASP A 67 -0.90 -6.78 -3.39
N TRP A 68 -1.34 -7.37 -2.27
CA TRP A 68 -0.43 -8.02 -1.31
C TRP A 68 0.21 -9.31 -1.83
N GLU A 69 -0.20 -9.81 -3.00
CA GLU A 69 0.52 -10.87 -3.71
C GLU A 69 1.57 -10.31 -4.68
N LEU A 70 1.76 -8.99 -4.74
CA LEU A 70 2.60 -8.25 -5.68
C LEU A 70 2.22 -8.52 -7.15
N ASN A 71 0.93 -8.64 -7.45
CA ASN A 71 0.43 -8.65 -8.82
C ASN A 71 0.08 -7.23 -9.25
N PHE A 72 0.48 -6.86 -10.46
CA PHE A 72 0.13 -5.57 -11.07
C PHE A 72 -1.35 -5.53 -11.47
N HIS A 73 -2.02 -4.41 -11.20
CA HIS A 73 -3.39 -4.14 -11.64
C HIS A 73 -3.54 -2.71 -12.15
N TRP A 74 -4.46 -2.52 -13.09
CA TRP A 74 -4.94 -1.20 -13.46
C TRP A 74 -6.08 -0.78 -12.54
N LYS A 75 -6.00 0.42 -11.98
CA LYS A 75 -7.12 1.05 -11.25
C LYS A 75 -7.45 2.42 -11.81
N PRO A 76 -8.74 2.81 -11.84
CA PRO A 76 -9.11 4.18 -12.14
C PRO A 76 -8.50 5.16 -11.14
N LEU A 77 -8.27 6.41 -11.56
CA LEU A 77 -7.80 7.46 -10.65
C LEU A 77 -8.81 7.71 -9.52
N PRO A 78 -8.38 7.87 -8.26
CA PRO A 78 -9.24 8.28 -7.16
C PRO A 78 -9.95 9.61 -7.48
N GLU A 79 -11.19 9.77 -6.99
CA GLU A 79 -12.00 10.96 -7.29
C GLU A 79 -11.32 12.26 -6.85
N GLN A 80 -10.64 12.24 -5.70
CA GLN A 80 -9.86 13.38 -5.20
C GLN A 80 -8.73 13.75 -6.17
N GLU A 81 -7.99 12.77 -6.69
CA GLU A 81 -6.93 13.02 -7.66
C GLU A 81 -7.51 13.54 -8.98
N ARG A 82 -8.63 12.98 -9.45
CA ARG A 82 -9.34 13.47 -10.66
C ARG A 82 -9.70 14.95 -10.55
N LYS A 83 -10.22 15.39 -9.39
CA LYS A 83 -10.62 16.79 -9.15
C LYS A 83 -9.44 17.76 -9.06
N LEU A 84 -8.28 17.30 -8.59
CA LEU A 84 -7.08 18.13 -8.46
C LEU A 84 -6.33 18.32 -9.79
N ARG A 85 -6.70 17.59 -10.84
CA ARG A 85 -6.05 17.71 -12.15
C ARG A 85 -6.40 19.04 -12.80
N GLN A 86 -5.37 19.82 -13.06
CA GLN A 86 -5.49 21.11 -13.76
C GLN A 86 -5.91 20.93 -15.23
N SER A 87 -5.56 19.80 -15.84
CA SER A 87 -5.85 19.50 -17.24
C SER A 87 -6.06 18.00 -17.46
N PRO A 88 -6.89 17.59 -18.45
CA PRO A 88 -7.00 16.19 -18.86
C PRO A 88 -5.65 15.56 -19.23
N ILE A 89 -4.70 16.37 -19.71
CA ILE A 89 -3.37 15.92 -20.13
C ILE A 89 -2.29 16.03 -19.05
N SER A 90 -2.64 16.44 -17.83
CA SER A 90 -1.68 16.50 -16.73
C SER A 90 -1.06 15.11 -16.47
N PRO A 91 0.23 15.02 -16.09
CA PRO A 91 0.83 13.75 -15.66
C PRO A 91 0.00 13.09 -14.56
N ILE A 92 -0.06 11.76 -14.57
CA ILE A 92 -0.73 10.94 -13.56
C ILE A 92 0.36 10.37 -12.66
N ARG A 93 0.27 10.56 -11.34
CA ARG A 93 1.18 9.87 -10.42
C ARG A 93 0.72 8.44 -10.27
N SER A 94 1.61 7.49 -10.54
CA SER A 94 1.28 6.07 -10.51
C SER A 94 2.14 5.36 -9.48
N PRO A 95 1.56 4.58 -8.54
CA PRO A 95 2.35 3.73 -7.64
C PRO A 95 3.32 2.82 -8.40
N VAL A 96 2.89 2.29 -9.55
CA VAL A 96 3.68 1.40 -10.39
C VAL A 96 3.57 1.76 -11.89
N VAL A 97 4.67 1.71 -12.64
CA VAL A 97 4.63 1.77 -14.12
C VAL A 97 4.17 0.43 -14.72
N PRO A 98 3.47 0.45 -15.86
CA PRO A 98 3.30 -0.76 -16.64
C PRO A 98 4.67 -1.27 -17.13
N GLY A 99 4.86 -2.58 -17.21
CA GLY A 99 6.12 -3.18 -17.67
C GLY A 99 6.38 -3.04 -19.18
N GLY A 100 5.34 -2.73 -19.97
CA GLY A 100 5.43 -2.77 -21.44
C GLY A 100 6.24 -1.64 -22.08
N VAL A 101 6.09 -0.40 -21.59
CA VAL A 101 6.84 0.76 -22.10
C VAL A 101 7.21 1.69 -20.96
N VAL A 102 8.50 1.94 -20.77
CA VAL A 102 9.01 2.80 -19.68
C VAL A 102 10.17 3.63 -20.20
N ALA A 103 10.17 4.93 -19.92
CA ALA A 103 11.28 5.83 -20.20
C ALA A 103 11.88 6.39 -18.92
N ILE A 104 13.22 6.45 -18.87
CA ILE A 104 14.00 6.90 -17.71
C ILE A 104 15.33 7.51 -18.17
N ASP A 105 15.82 8.52 -17.47
CA ASP A 105 17.17 9.05 -17.70
C ASP A 105 18.24 7.94 -17.47
N ARG A 106 19.19 7.82 -18.39
CA ARG A 106 20.19 6.74 -18.38
C ARG A 106 21.09 6.82 -17.15
N HIS A 107 21.54 8.03 -16.78
CA HIS A 107 22.41 8.22 -15.62
C HIS A 107 21.64 7.99 -14.32
N TYR A 108 20.40 8.46 -14.22
CA TYR A 108 19.54 8.18 -13.08
C TYR A 108 19.27 6.68 -12.93
N PHE A 109 18.97 5.96 -14.02
CA PHE A 109 18.79 4.51 -14.01
C PHE A 109 20.04 3.80 -13.47
N GLN A 110 21.23 4.18 -13.93
CA GLN A 110 22.49 3.58 -13.47
C GLN A 110 22.79 3.92 -12.00
N ASN A 111 22.69 5.19 -11.63
CA ASN A 111 23.03 5.68 -10.29
C ASN A 111 22.07 5.18 -9.20
N THR A 112 20.82 4.89 -9.57
CA THR A 112 19.83 4.29 -8.66
C THR A 112 19.85 2.76 -8.66
N GLY A 113 20.89 2.13 -9.22
CA GLY A 113 21.13 0.69 -9.12
C GLY A 113 20.47 -0.16 -10.22
N ALA A 114 20.02 0.45 -11.31
CA ALA A 114 19.44 -0.22 -12.48
C ALA A 114 18.41 -1.29 -12.12
N TYR A 115 18.28 -2.37 -12.89
CA TYR A 115 17.45 -3.52 -12.50
C TYR A 115 18.19 -4.48 -11.58
N ASP A 116 17.39 -5.13 -10.73
CA ASP A 116 17.46 -6.51 -10.26
C ASP A 116 18.37 -7.52 -11.00
N SER A 117 19.72 -7.48 -10.99
CA SER A 117 20.51 -8.44 -11.79
C SER A 117 20.33 -9.90 -11.38
N LEU A 118 19.87 -10.15 -10.16
CA LEU A 118 19.52 -11.49 -9.67
C LEU A 118 18.04 -11.85 -9.88
N MET A 119 17.23 -10.94 -10.43
CA MET A 119 15.89 -11.29 -10.91
C MET A 119 16.00 -12.06 -12.22
N SER A 120 15.24 -13.15 -12.35
CA SER A 120 15.35 -14.06 -13.48
C SER A 120 14.08 -14.12 -14.32
N ILE A 121 14.27 -14.46 -15.60
CA ILE A 121 13.26 -14.66 -16.63
C ILE A 121 12.38 -13.41 -16.88
N TRP A 122 11.30 -13.27 -16.11
CA TRP A 122 10.29 -12.23 -16.30
C TRP A 122 9.41 -12.08 -15.06
N GLY A 123 9.08 -10.83 -14.72
CA GLY A 123 8.00 -10.51 -13.79
C GLY A 123 8.46 -9.76 -12.55
N SER A 124 7.67 -8.75 -12.19
CA SER A 124 7.79 -7.89 -11.01
C SER A 124 8.96 -6.89 -11.04
N GLU A 125 9.77 -6.85 -12.11
CA GLU A 125 10.84 -5.85 -12.26
C GLU A 125 10.28 -4.43 -12.35
N ASN A 126 9.09 -4.27 -12.94
CA ASN A 126 8.38 -3.00 -12.99
C ASN A 126 7.89 -2.55 -11.60
N LEU A 127 7.47 -3.49 -10.74
CA LEU A 127 7.12 -3.22 -9.35
C LEU A 127 8.36 -2.79 -8.55
N GLU A 128 9.45 -3.55 -8.65
CA GLU A 128 10.72 -3.24 -7.97
C GLU A 128 11.22 -1.84 -8.33
N LEU A 129 11.29 -1.54 -9.63
CA LEU A 129 11.73 -0.25 -10.13
C LEU A 129 10.86 0.87 -9.57
N SER A 130 9.54 0.70 -9.60
CA SER A 130 8.61 1.74 -9.16
C SER A 130 8.70 2.00 -7.66
N ILE A 131 8.72 0.94 -6.85
CA ILE A 131 8.84 1.05 -5.39
C ILE A 131 10.16 1.73 -5.04
N ARG A 132 11.27 1.28 -5.63
CA ARG A 132 12.60 1.89 -5.42
C ARG A 132 12.61 3.37 -5.79
N VAL A 133 12.13 3.72 -6.98
CA VAL A 133 12.13 5.12 -7.45
C VAL A 133 11.37 6.01 -6.48
N TRP A 134 10.17 5.61 -6.06
CA TRP A 134 9.37 6.37 -5.10
C TRP A 134 10.05 6.50 -3.74
N LEU A 135 10.59 5.41 -3.20
CA LEU A 135 11.23 5.42 -1.90
C LEU A 135 12.54 6.22 -1.92
N CYS A 136 13.27 6.22 -3.03
CA CYS A 136 14.57 6.86 -3.14
C CYS A 136 14.50 8.28 -3.75
N GLY A 137 13.32 8.91 -3.73
CA GLY A 137 13.16 10.35 -3.99
C GLY A 137 12.82 10.76 -5.42
N GLY A 138 12.61 9.82 -6.33
CA GLY A 138 12.09 10.10 -7.67
C GLY A 138 10.56 10.06 -7.74
N SER A 139 10.03 10.12 -8.96
CA SER A 139 8.59 9.93 -9.21
C SER A 139 8.32 8.96 -10.36
N VAL A 140 7.17 8.31 -10.28
CA VAL A 140 6.65 7.42 -11.32
C VAL A 140 5.35 8.00 -11.88
N GLU A 141 5.30 8.18 -13.19
CA GLU A 141 4.21 8.91 -13.83
C GLU A 141 3.73 8.29 -15.14
N ILE A 142 2.45 8.43 -15.44
CA ILE A 142 1.85 8.08 -16.73
C ILE A 142 1.46 9.37 -17.44
N LEU A 143 1.85 9.53 -18.70
CA LEU A 143 1.64 10.77 -19.46
C LEU A 143 0.52 10.60 -20.49
N PRO A 144 -0.65 11.26 -20.30
CA PRO A 144 -1.79 11.06 -21.18
C PRO A 144 -1.57 11.46 -22.66
N CYS A 145 -0.66 12.41 -22.92
CA CYS A 145 -0.31 12.80 -24.29
C CYS A 145 0.52 11.75 -25.04
N SER A 146 1.13 10.80 -24.32
CA SER A 146 1.93 9.73 -24.91
C SER A 146 1.11 8.45 -24.95
N ARG A 147 0.91 7.87 -26.14
CA ARG A 147 0.11 6.65 -26.32
C ARG A 147 0.88 5.62 -27.13
N VAL A 148 0.90 4.38 -26.63
CA VAL A 148 1.49 3.23 -27.31
C VAL A 148 0.52 2.07 -27.19
N GLY A 149 0.12 1.49 -28.31
CA GLY A 149 -0.67 0.26 -28.32
C GLY A 149 0.22 -0.94 -28.01
N HIS A 150 -0.28 -1.88 -27.22
CA HIS A 150 0.41 -3.11 -26.82
C HIS A 150 -0.46 -4.32 -27.10
N ILE A 151 0.14 -5.37 -27.66
CA ILE A 151 -0.57 -6.64 -27.93
C ILE A 151 -0.57 -7.49 -26.66
N TYR A 152 -1.71 -7.49 -25.95
CA TYR A 152 -1.92 -8.38 -24.81
C TYR A 152 -2.21 -9.80 -25.31
N ARG A 153 -1.20 -10.66 -25.30
CA ARG A 153 -1.36 -12.07 -25.68
C ARG A 153 -2.22 -12.81 -24.66
N ASN A 154 -3.04 -13.74 -25.14
CA ASN A 154 -3.53 -14.81 -24.28
C ASN A 154 -2.33 -15.70 -23.91
N GLN A 155 -1.71 -15.44 -22.75
CA GLN A 155 -0.50 -16.15 -22.35
C GLN A 155 -0.82 -17.63 -22.11
N ALA A 156 -0.01 -18.51 -22.69
CA ALA A 156 0.00 -19.91 -22.28
C ALA A 156 0.31 -20.00 -20.78
N PRO A 157 -0.20 -21.02 -20.06
CA PRO A 157 0.11 -21.18 -18.65
C PRO A 157 1.63 -21.19 -18.44
N LYS A 158 2.12 -20.35 -17.53
CA LYS A 158 3.54 -20.30 -17.18
C LYS A 158 4.03 -21.70 -16.80
N THR A 159 5.20 -22.08 -17.28
CA THR A 159 5.86 -23.33 -16.89
C THR A 159 6.25 -23.28 -15.41
N SER A 160 6.43 -24.45 -14.77
CA SER A 160 6.82 -24.52 -13.35
C SER A 160 8.07 -23.68 -13.03
N PRO A 161 9.17 -23.73 -13.82
CA PRO A 161 10.34 -22.89 -13.57
C PRO A 161 10.08 -21.39 -13.66
N GLU A 162 9.21 -20.95 -14.57
CA GLU A 162 8.84 -19.53 -14.71
C GLU A 162 8.00 -19.04 -13.53
N GLN A 163 7.14 -19.90 -12.99
CA GLN A 163 6.35 -19.58 -11.79
C GLN A 163 7.26 -19.45 -10.56
N GLU A 164 8.22 -20.36 -10.39
CA GLU A 164 9.19 -20.29 -9.31
C GLU A 164 10.08 -19.05 -9.44
N ALA A 165 10.60 -18.75 -10.64
CA ALA A 165 11.39 -17.55 -10.91
C ALA A 165 10.61 -16.26 -10.57
N ALA A 166 9.35 -16.16 -11.01
CA ALA A 166 8.50 -15.02 -10.68
C ALA A 166 8.27 -14.89 -9.16
N LEU A 167 8.15 -16.01 -8.45
CA LEU A 167 8.02 -16.02 -6.99
C LEU A 167 9.31 -15.57 -6.29
N LYS A 168 10.47 -16.04 -6.76
CA LYS A 168 11.79 -15.58 -6.29
C LYS A 168 11.96 -14.08 -6.50
N ASN A 169 11.58 -13.56 -7.67
CA ASN A 169 11.63 -12.11 -7.94
C ASN A 169 10.77 -11.33 -6.93
N LYS A 170 9.55 -11.79 -6.62
CA LYS A 170 8.69 -11.18 -5.59
C LYS A 170 9.32 -11.21 -4.20
N ILE A 171 9.87 -12.36 -3.78
CA ILE A 171 10.57 -12.49 -2.49
C ILE A 171 11.72 -11.46 -2.39
N ARG A 172 12.49 -11.26 -3.46
CA ARG A 172 13.57 -10.26 -3.48
C ARG A 172 13.06 -8.84 -3.28
N ILE A 173 11.91 -8.48 -3.87
CA ILE A 173 11.26 -7.19 -3.63
C ILE A 173 10.88 -7.05 -2.16
N VAL A 174 10.28 -8.09 -1.60
CA VAL A 174 9.78 -8.12 -0.23
C VAL A 174 10.92 -7.94 0.77
N GLU A 175 11.98 -8.73 0.65
CA GLU A 175 13.14 -8.70 1.55
C GLU A 175 13.95 -7.41 1.46
N THR A 176 13.85 -6.70 0.33
CA THR A 176 14.58 -5.43 0.12
C THR A 176 13.76 -4.21 0.50
N TRP A 177 12.50 -4.13 0.06
CA TRP A 177 11.77 -2.87 -0.02
C TRP A 177 10.59 -2.77 0.95
N LEU A 178 9.98 -3.89 1.37
CA LEU A 178 8.72 -3.86 2.13
C LEU A 178 8.91 -3.71 3.65
N GLY A 179 10.13 -3.90 4.16
CA GLY A 179 10.44 -3.71 5.58
C GLY A 179 9.54 -4.55 6.49
N SER A 180 8.85 -3.91 7.43
CA SER A 180 7.93 -4.59 8.37
C SER A 180 6.69 -5.20 7.71
N PHE A 181 6.36 -4.82 6.46
CA PHE A 181 5.18 -5.33 5.75
C PHE A 181 5.42 -6.66 5.02
N LYS A 182 6.63 -7.23 5.15
CA LYS A 182 6.96 -8.51 4.53
C LYS A 182 6.07 -9.66 5.01
N ASP A 183 5.68 -9.64 6.28
CA ASP A 183 4.85 -10.68 6.87
C ASP A 183 3.43 -10.66 6.27
N THR A 184 2.91 -9.47 5.94
CA THR A 184 1.63 -9.32 5.22
C THR A 184 1.70 -9.99 3.85
N PHE A 185 2.79 -9.81 3.10
CA PHE A 185 2.98 -10.51 1.82
C PHE A 185 3.03 -12.04 2.02
N TYR A 186 3.80 -12.52 2.99
CA TYR A 186 3.95 -13.96 3.23
C TYR A 186 2.64 -14.64 3.70
N GLN A 187 1.78 -13.92 4.41
CA GLN A 187 0.44 -14.39 4.76
C GLN A 187 -0.45 -14.59 3.51
N HIS A 188 -0.36 -13.69 2.54
CA HIS A 188 -1.12 -13.79 1.29
C HIS A 188 -0.50 -14.80 0.31
N ASN A 189 0.79 -15.09 0.45
CA ASN A 189 1.50 -16.02 -0.41
C ASN A 189 2.28 -17.10 0.38
N PRO A 190 1.61 -18.14 0.91
CA PRO A 190 2.25 -19.20 1.68
C PRO A 190 3.34 -19.96 0.91
N LYS A 191 3.22 -20.04 -0.43
CA LYS A 191 4.24 -20.66 -1.28
C LYS A 191 5.54 -19.84 -1.26
N ALA A 192 5.43 -18.51 -1.33
CA ALA A 192 6.59 -17.63 -1.24
C ALA A 192 7.27 -17.76 0.13
N PHE A 193 6.47 -17.88 1.19
CA PHE A 193 6.99 -18.07 2.54
C PHE A 193 7.80 -19.37 2.65
N SER A 194 7.23 -20.50 2.25
CA SER A 194 7.94 -21.79 2.25
C SER A 194 9.25 -21.75 1.44
N LEU A 195 9.23 -21.09 0.28
CA LEU A 195 10.42 -20.94 -0.55
C LEU A 195 11.49 -20.05 0.10
N SER A 196 11.08 -18.94 0.73
CA SER A 196 12.00 -18.04 1.45
C SER A 196 12.69 -18.71 2.64
N GLN A 197 12.00 -19.66 3.29
CA GLN A 197 12.53 -20.44 4.42
C GLN A 197 13.47 -21.56 3.95
N ALA A 198 13.19 -22.16 2.80
CA ALA A 198 14.03 -23.21 2.21
C ALA A 198 15.32 -22.63 1.59
N GLU A 199 15.22 -21.46 0.95
CA GLU A 199 16.33 -20.84 0.23
C GLU A 199 16.39 -19.34 0.55
N LYS A 200 17.39 -18.96 1.37
CA LYS A 200 17.62 -17.56 1.71
C LYS A 200 18.19 -16.82 0.50
N GLN A 201 17.41 -15.88 -0.05
CA GLN A 201 17.83 -15.03 -1.17
C GLN A 201 18.84 -13.98 -0.72
N ASP A 202 19.97 -13.85 -1.44
CA ASP A 202 20.94 -12.78 -1.19
C ASP A 202 20.43 -11.44 -1.74
N CYS A 203 20.02 -10.55 -0.84
CA CYS A 203 19.59 -9.18 -1.14
C CYS A 203 20.59 -8.13 -0.64
N SER A 204 21.82 -8.53 -0.29
CA SER A 204 22.81 -7.65 0.35
C SER A 204 23.14 -6.40 -0.47
N GLU A 205 23.39 -6.54 -1.77
CA GLU A 205 23.67 -5.43 -2.68
C GLU A 205 22.49 -4.42 -2.72
N ARG A 206 21.26 -4.93 -2.77
CA ARG A 206 20.04 -4.11 -2.83
C ARG A 206 19.77 -3.38 -1.51
N LEU A 207 20.02 -4.04 -0.38
CA LEU A 207 19.95 -3.40 0.94
C LEU A 207 21.03 -2.33 1.12
N GLN A 208 22.25 -2.55 0.61
CA GLN A 208 23.31 -1.53 0.62
C GLN A 208 22.95 -0.34 -0.27
N LEU A 209 22.37 -0.58 -1.44
CA LEU A 209 21.86 0.45 -2.33
C LEU A 209 20.79 1.31 -1.63
N GLN A 210 19.81 0.68 -0.98
CA GLN A 210 18.76 1.38 -0.23
C GLN A 210 19.35 2.31 0.84
N LYS A 211 20.37 1.83 1.59
CA LYS A 211 21.08 2.64 2.60
C LYS A 211 21.86 3.79 1.96
N ARG A 212 22.62 3.52 0.90
CA ARG A 212 23.44 4.51 0.20
C ARG A 212 22.62 5.66 -0.38
N LEU A 213 21.43 5.37 -0.88
CA LEU A 213 20.52 6.37 -1.46
C LEU A 213 19.66 7.08 -0.40
N GLY A 214 19.71 6.67 0.87
CA GLY A 214 18.90 7.28 1.93
C GLY A 214 17.38 7.13 1.70
N CYS A 215 16.95 5.99 1.17
CA CYS A 215 15.55 5.80 0.77
C CYS A 215 14.60 5.80 1.97
N ARG A 216 13.38 6.27 1.73
CA ARG A 216 12.24 6.23 2.67
C ARG A 216 11.80 4.79 2.93
N THR A 217 11.01 4.60 3.97
CA THR A 217 10.43 3.30 4.34
C THR A 217 9.19 3.00 3.51
N PHE A 218 8.83 1.71 3.40
CA PHE A 218 7.59 1.30 2.73
C PHE A 218 6.32 1.87 3.36
N HIS A 219 6.36 2.20 4.65
CA HIS A 219 5.28 2.94 5.32
C HIS A 219 4.96 4.24 4.60
N TRP A 220 6.00 5.00 4.20
CA TRP A 220 5.81 6.22 3.42
C TRP A 220 5.15 5.94 2.06
N PHE A 221 5.53 4.86 1.38
CA PHE A 221 4.93 4.45 0.12
C PHE A 221 3.42 4.20 0.27
N LEU A 222 3.03 3.38 1.25
CA LEU A 222 1.62 3.08 1.50
C LEU A 222 0.84 4.34 1.89
N ALA A 223 1.35 5.13 2.82
CA ALA A 223 0.65 6.33 3.30
C ALA A 223 0.43 7.40 2.20
N ASN A 224 1.32 7.48 1.19
CA ASN A 224 1.30 8.56 0.20
C ASN A 224 0.81 8.14 -1.19
N LEU A 225 0.93 6.86 -1.55
CA LEU A 225 0.68 6.38 -2.92
C LEU A 225 -0.39 5.30 -2.99
N SER A 226 -0.45 4.43 -1.98
CA SER A 226 -1.43 3.33 -1.92
C SER A 226 -2.05 3.17 -0.52
N PRO A 227 -2.75 4.20 0.02
CA PRO A 227 -3.37 4.11 1.34
C PRO A 227 -4.38 2.95 1.44
N GLU A 228 -4.96 2.54 0.32
CA GLU A 228 -5.90 1.42 0.22
C GLU A 228 -5.28 0.05 0.50
N LEU A 229 -3.96 -0.10 0.36
CA LEU A 229 -3.26 -1.34 0.69
C LEU A 229 -2.84 -1.40 2.15
N TYR A 230 -2.89 -0.26 2.85
CA TYR A 230 -2.42 -0.16 4.21
C TYR A 230 -3.19 -1.16 5.11
N PRO A 231 -2.54 -2.18 5.71
CA PRO A 231 -3.24 -3.22 6.47
C PRO A 231 -4.01 -2.60 7.64
N SER A 232 -5.24 -3.06 7.87
CA SER A 232 -6.08 -2.55 8.97
C SER A 232 -5.46 -2.74 10.35
N GLU A 233 -4.55 -3.71 10.50
CA GLU A 233 -3.76 -3.99 11.70
C GLU A 233 -2.58 -3.04 11.91
N HIS A 234 -2.21 -2.25 10.90
CA HIS A 234 -1.05 -1.35 10.97
C HIS A 234 -1.46 0.12 10.84
N GLN A 235 -2.73 0.40 10.52
CA GLN A 235 -3.24 1.76 10.66
C GLN A 235 -3.06 2.09 12.14
N PRO A 236 -2.32 3.15 12.50
CA PRO A 236 -2.06 3.48 13.89
C PRO A 236 -3.39 3.86 14.53
N GLY A 237 -4.09 2.87 15.05
CA GLY A 237 -5.16 3.07 15.98
C GLY A 237 -4.56 3.07 17.38
N PHE A 238 -5.06 3.96 18.20
CA PHE A 238 -4.50 4.25 19.51
C PHE A 238 -4.48 2.99 20.37
N SER A 239 -3.32 2.70 20.97
CA SER A 239 -3.17 1.61 21.94
C SER A 239 -2.89 2.18 23.32
N GLY A 240 -3.60 1.72 24.34
CA GLY A 240 -3.42 2.20 25.70
C GLY A 240 -4.58 1.83 26.61
N LYS A 241 -4.76 2.57 27.71
CA LYS A 241 -5.90 2.41 28.60
C LYS A 241 -6.99 3.40 28.24
N LEU A 242 -8.25 2.99 28.33
CA LEU A 242 -9.39 3.90 28.25
C LEU A 242 -9.68 4.43 29.65
N TYR A 243 -9.21 5.65 29.93
CA TYR A 243 -9.36 6.32 31.22
C TYR A 243 -10.64 7.16 31.26
N ASN A 244 -11.43 7.00 32.31
CA ASN A 244 -12.57 7.85 32.60
C ASN A 244 -12.16 8.97 33.57
N SER A 245 -12.15 10.22 33.10
CA SER A 245 -11.76 11.41 33.87
C SER A 245 -12.74 11.75 35.00
N GLY A 246 -14.04 11.47 34.83
CA GLY A 246 -15.05 11.76 35.85
C GLY A 246 -15.00 10.84 37.08
N ILE A 247 -14.57 9.58 36.90
CA ILE A 247 -14.54 8.56 37.97
C ILE A 247 -13.10 8.18 38.36
N GLY A 248 -12.10 8.53 37.55
CA GLY A 248 -10.70 8.19 37.81
C GLY A 248 -10.37 6.71 37.65
N SER A 249 -11.13 5.98 36.82
CA SER A 249 -10.99 4.53 36.61
C SER A 249 -10.76 4.19 35.14
N CYS A 250 -10.19 3.02 34.88
CA CYS A 250 -9.93 2.52 33.52
C CYS A 250 -10.92 1.42 33.15
N ALA A 251 -11.23 1.32 31.86
CA ALA A 251 -11.98 0.18 31.34
C ALA A 251 -11.16 -1.12 31.51
N ASP A 252 -11.82 -2.16 31.99
CA ASP A 252 -11.24 -3.45 32.30
C ASP A 252 -12.02 -4.56 31.58
N CYS A 253 -11.29 -5.35 30.80
CA CYS A 253 -11.80 -6.49 30.04
C CYS A 253 -11.86 -7.79 30.85
N ALA A 254 -11.75 -7.74 32.18
CA ALA A 254 -11.76 -8.93 33.04
C ALA A 254 -12.89 -9.89 32.67
N SER A 255 -12.50 -11.05 32.15
CA SER A 255 -13.41 -12.08 31.68
C SER A 255 -14.16 -12.69 32.87
N GLY A 256 -15.44 -12.35 33.00
CA GLY A 256 -16.39 -13.28 33.60
C GLY A 256 -16.32 -14.57 32.79
N ARG A 257 -15.72 -15.61 33.39
CA ARG A 257 -15.44 -16.94 32.84
C ARG A 257 -16.29 -17.35 31.62
N ALA A 258 -15.57 -17.61 30.52
CA ALA A 258 -15.93 -18.47 29.38
C ALA A 258 -17.02 -17.97 28.40
N LEU A 259 -16.58 -17.79 27.15
CA LEU A 259 -17.37 -17.56 25.92
C LEU A 259 -18.07 -16.19 25.88
N GLY A 260 -17.90 -15.47 24.76
CA GLY A 260 -18.36 -14.08 24.54
C GLY A 260 -19.63 -13.65 25.27
N GLY A 261 -19.62 -12.44 25.84
CA GLY A 261 -20.70 -11.92 26.69
C GLY A 261 -20.27 -11.29 28.01
N GLY A 262 -18.96 -11.19 28.29
CA GLY A 262 -18.44 -10.50 29.48
C GLY A 262 -18.74 -8.99 29.43
N LEU A 263 -19.17 -8.42 30.56
CA LEU A 263 -19.39 -6.99 30.71
C LEU A 263 -18.04 -6.26 30.83
N VAL A 264 -17.86 -5.15 30.10
CA VAL A 264 -16.73 -4.26 30.34
C VAL A 264 -16.99 -3.48 31.62
N THR A 265 -16.06 -3.56 32.58
CA THR A 265 -16.19 -2.90 33.88
C THR A 265 -15.18 -1.78 34.03
N LEU A 266 -15.37 -0.92 35.04
CA LEU A 266 -14.37 0.07 35.41
C LEU A 266 -13.61 -0.44 36.64
N SER A 267 -12.29 -0.38 36.59
CA SER A 267 -11.41 -0.74 37.71
C SER A 267 -10.26 0.27 37.87
N PRO A 268 -9.56 0.28 39.02
CA PRO A 268 -8.42 1.17 39.22
C PRO A 268 -7.36 0.96 38.13
N CYS A 269 -6.89 2.06 37.55
CA CYS A 269 -5.90 2.01 36.48
C CYS A 269 -4.57 1.44 36.99
N SER A 270 -4.05 0.40 36.32
CA SER A 270 -2.79 -0.25 36.69
C SER A 270 -1.98 -0.57 35.44
N ASP A 271 -0.71 -0.20 35.41
CA ASP A 271 0.18 -0.50 34.26
C ASP A 271 0.53 -1.98 34.15
N SER A 272 0.40 -2.73 35.25
CA SER A 272 0.68 -4.16 35.28
C SER A 272 -0.47 -5.01 34.74
N TRP A 273 -1.67 -4.44 34.53
CA TRP A 273 -2.86 -5.18 34.16
C TRP A 273 -3.06 -5.19 32.64
N GLN A 274 -2.68 -6.30 32.00
CA GLN A 274 -2.80 -6.48 30.55
C GLN A 274 -4.25 -6.43 30.07
N GLN A 275 -5.22 -6.83 30.90
CA GLN A 275 -6.66 -6.74 30.64
C GLN A 275 -7.20 -5.30 30.50
N GLN A 276 -6.43 -4.28 30.88
CA GLN A 276 -6.76 -2.86 30.67
C GLN A 276 -6.11 -2.27 29.41
N HIS A 277 -5.30 -3.05 28.69
CA HIS A 277 -4.69 -2.62 27.43
C HIS A 277 -5.65 -2.87 26.27
N LEU A 278 -6.12 -1.77 25.70
CA LEU A 278 -7.05 -1.73 24.59
C LEU A 278 -6.34 -1.25 23.32
N GLU A 279 -6.86 -1.70 22.19
CA GLU A 279 -6.42 -1.28 20.87
C GLU A 279 -7.63 -0.76 20.10
N TYR A 280 -7.58 0.51 19.73
CA TYR A 280 -8.50 1.04 18.73
C TYR A 280 -7.97 0.62 17.37
N THR A 281 -8.81 0.08 16.50
CA THR A 281 -8.36 -0.44 15.19
C THR A 281 -8.79 0.50 14.06
N GLY A 282 -8.15 0.36 12.89
CA GLY A 282 -8.56 1.09 11.67
C GLY A 282 -10.00 0.81 11.21
N LYS A 283 -10.64 -0.24 11.75
CA LYS A 283 -12.07 -0.56 11.54
C LYS A 283 -13.02 0.19 12.49
N LYS A 284 -12.49 1.14 13.26
CA LYS A 284 -13.17 1.84 14.36
C LYS A 284 -13.72 0.88 15.44
N GLN A 285 -13.04 -0.22 15.70
CA GLN A 285 -13.38 -1.16 16.76
C GLN A 285 -12.42 -0.98 17.93
N ILE A 286 -12.84 -1.29 19.15
CA ILE A 286 -11.98 -1.33 20.34
C ILE A 286 -11.84 -2.80 20.74
N SER A 287 -10.62 -3.34 20.69
CA SER A 287 -10.31 -4.72 21.08
C SER A 287 -9.48 -4.75 22.37
N CYS A 288 -9.59 -5.85 23.11
CA CYS A 288 -8.74 -6.10 24.28
C CYS A 288 -7.49 -6.87 23.84
N ARG A 289 -6.29 -6.36 24.14
CA ARG A 289 -5.02 -6.90 23.59
C ARG A 289 -4.79 -8.38 23.92
N GLU A 290 -5.09 -8.79 25.15
CA GLU A 290 -4.94 -10.19 25.60
C GLU A 290 -5.89 -11.14 24.85
N GLN A 291 -7.01 -10.62 24.35
CA GLN A 291 -8.07 -11.38 23.68
C GLN A 291 -8.41 -10.69 22.36
N ALA A 292 -7.45 -10.56 21.45
CA ALA A 292 -7.54 -9.79 20.20
C ALA A 292 -8.72 -10.18 19.26
N ARG A 293 -9.46 -11.25 19.58
CA ARG A 293 -10.69 -11.67 18.90
C ARG A 293 -11.96 -11.04 19.48
N LEU A 294 -11.89 -10.37 20.63
CA LEU A 294 -13.01 -9.75 21.33
C LEU A 294 -12.97 -8.23 21.19
N CYS A 295 -14.08 -7.67 20.74
CA CYS A 295 -14.31 -6.24 20.54
C CYS A 295 -15.44 -5.74 21.44
N PHE A 296 -15.40 -4.46 21.79
CA PHE A 296 -16.47 -3.78 22.50
C PHE A 296 -17.73 -3.76 21.63
N ASP A 297 -18.84 -4.24 22.19
CA ASP A 297 -20.16 -4.34 21.60
C ASP A 297 -21.20 -3.77 22.57
N VAL A 298 -22.32 -3.27 22.07
CA VAL A 298 -23.41 -2.75 22.90
C VAL A 298 -24.56 -3.76 22.88
N ASN A 299 -24.88 -4.31 24.06
CA ASN A 299 -25.99 -5.24 24.20
C ASN A 299 -27.35 -4.52 24.14
N GLN A 300 -28.45 -5.27 24.16
CA GLN A 300 -29.82 -4.70 24.11
C GLN A 300 -30.17 -3.81 25.32
N GLU A 301 -29.42 -3.92 26.41
CA GLU A 301 -29.58 -3.11 27.63
C GLU A 301 -28.69 -1.85 27.63
N ASN A 302 -28.10 -1.48 26.48
CA ASN A 302 -27.15 -0.37 26.32
C ASN A 302 -25.89 -0.48 27.21
N ARG A 303 -25.47 -1.70 27.54
CA ARG A 303 -24.23 -1.95 28.26
C ARG A 303 -23.13 -2.40 27.32
N VAL A 304 -21.89 -2.00 27.63
CA VAL A 304 -20.71 -2.39 26.86
C VAL A 304 -20.29 -3.80 27.27
N THR A 305 -20.21 -4.68 26.29
CA THR A 305 -19.89 -6.10 26.44
C THR A 305 -18.78 -6.50 25.47
N LEU A 306 -18.13 -7.63 25.71
CA LEU A 306 -17.12 -8.20 24.84
C LEU A 306 -17.74 -9.29 23.96
N GLN A 307 -17.69 -9.09 22.65
CA GLN A 307 -18.17 -10.03 21.64
C GLN A 307 -17.10 -10.29 20.59
N ASN A 308 -17.22 -11.37 19.82
CA ASN A 308 -16.30 -11.63 18.71
C ASN A 308 -16.31 -10.45 17.74
N CYS A 309 -15.11 -9.97 17.38
CA CYS A 309 -14.93 -8.90 16.41
C CYS A 309 -15.53 -9.30 15.07
N THR A 310 -16.41 -8.49 14.52
CA THR A 310 -17.03 -8.76 13.21
C THR A 310 -16.10 -8.38 12.05
N GLU A 311 -16.03 -9.25 11.02
CA GLU A 311 -15.23 -9.01 9.81
C GLU A 311 -15.99 -8.27 8.70
N GLU A 312 -17.33 -8.25 8.75
CA GLU A 312 -18.17 -7.68 7.69
C GLU A 312 -18.29 -6.15 7.81
N THR A 313 -17.92 -5.44 6.74
CA THR A 313 -18.08 -3.99 6.56
C THR A 313 -19.51 -3.55 6.22
N ARG A 314 -20.47 -4.47 6.18
CA ARG A 314 -21.83 -4.23 5.64
C ARG A 314 -22.93 -4.00 6.66
N SER A 315 -22.61 -3.96 7.95
CA SER A 315 -23.59 -3.72 9.00
C SER A 315 -23.05 -2.68 9.98
N PHE A 316 -23.49 -1.44 9.82
CA PHE A 316 -23.48 -0.50 10.93
C PHE A 316 -24.23 -1.12 12.12
N HIS A 317 -23.70 -0.94 13.35
CA HIS A 317 -24.47 -0.43 14.52
C HIS A 317 -24.18 -1.00 15.93
N ARG A 318 -23.16 -1.83 16.20
CA ARG A 318 -22.86 -2.18 17.62
C ARG A 318 -21.40 -2.20 18.08
N GLN A 319 -20.45 -2.49 17.19
CA GLN A 319 -19.02 -2.57 17.53
C GLN A 319 -18.20 -1.39 16.98
N HIS A 320 -18.87 -0.37 16.44
CA HIS A 320 -18.22 0.75 15.76
C HIS A 320 -18.23 1.97 16.68
N TRP A 321 -17.03 2.47 17.01
CA TRP A 321 -16.81 3.49 18.01
C TRP A 321 -16.15 4.72 17.39
N GLU A 322 -16.75 5.89 17.55
CA GLU A 322 -16.13 7.16 17.18
C GLU A 322 -15.50 7.77 18.42
N VAL A 323 -14.20 8.04 18.34
CA VAL A 323 -13.42 8.72 19.38
C VAL A 323 -13.16 10.14 18.89
N GLN A 324 -13.50 11.14 19.70
CA GLN A 324 -13.35 12.56 19.35
C GLN A 324 -12.24 13.19 20.17
N GLU A 325 -11.43 14.02 19.52
CA GLU A 325 -10.43 14.86 20.19
C GLU A 325 -11.13 16.05 20.83
N VAL A 326 -11.05 16.17 22.15
CA VAL A 326 -11.55 17.35 22.86
C VAL A 326 -10.35 18.26 23.15
N CYS A 327 -10.06 19.16 22.23
CA CYS A 327 -9.06 20.21 22.43
C CYS A 327 -9.71 21.45 23.06
N GLY A 328 -9.40 21.72 24.33
CA GLY A 328 -9.52 23.05 24.94
C GLY A 328 -10.65 23.25 25.95
N GLN A 329 -10.31 23.18 27.24
CA GLN A 329 -10.94 23.98 28.29
C GLN A 329 -9.86 24.64 29.18
N PRO A 330 -10.06 25.87 29.70
CA PRO A 330 -8.98 26.74 30.17
C PRO A 330 -8.38 26.37 31.55
N GLU A 331 -8.90 25.37 32.24
CA GLU A 331 -8.51 25.06 33.63
C GLU A 331 -7.49 23.92 33.78
N TRP A 332 -6.99 23.33 32.69
CA TRP A 332 -6.16 22.11 32.74
C TRP A 332 -4.85 22.25 31.96
N ASN A 333 -4.07 23.30 32.29
CA ASN A 333 -2.80 23.60 31.64
C ASN A 333 -1.60 22.73 32.09
N ASP A 334 -1.80 21.68 32.89
CA ASP A 334 -0.74 20.75 33.28
C ASP A 334 -1.22 19.29 33.19
N CYS A 335 -1.16 18.68 32.00
CA CYS A 335 -1.24 17.22 31.84
C CYS A 335 -0.37 16.74 30.65
N PRO A 336 0.50 15.71 30.80
CA PRO A 336 1.41 15.26 29.74
C PRO A 336 0.82 14.31 28.68
N HIS A 337 -0.50 14.06 28.68
CA HIS A 337 -1.14 13.09 27.79
C HIS A 337 -2.48 13.62 27.24
N PRO A 338 -2.83 13.31 25.97
CA PRO A 338 -4.06 13.78 25.36
C PRO A 338 -5.30 13.16 26.04
N PHE A 339 -6.25 14.01 26.39
CA PHE A 339 -7.58 13.66 26.93
C PHE A 339 -8.55 13.35 25.79
N TRP A 340 -9.46 12.39 25.99
CA TRP A 340 -10.47 11.98 25.00
C TRP A 340 -11.83 11.81 25.68
N GLU A 341 -12.88 12.44 25.15
CA GLU A 341 -14.27 12.16 25.51
C GLU A 341 -14.96 11.38 24.38
N MET A 342 -15.84 10.46 24.76
CA MET A 342 -16.59 9.62 23.83
C MET A 342 -18.02 10.15 23.72
N HIS A 343 -18.39 10.67 22.54
CA HIS A 343 -19.78 11.02 22.24
C HIS A 343 -20.34 10.15 21.11
N ARG A 344 -21.60 9.74 21.28
CA ARG A 344 -22.38 9.04 20.25
C ARG A 344 -22.86 10.06 19.21
N SER A 345 -22.53 9.84 17.94
CA SER A 345 -23.20 10.53 16.83
C SER A 345 -24.62 10.01 16.68
N CYS A 346 -25.56 10.61 17.40
CA CYS A 346 -26.99 10.49 17.08
C CYS A 346 -27.35 11.64 16.14
N ARG A 347 -27.26 11.41 14.82
CA ARG A 347 -28.01 12.25 13.87
C ARG A 347 -29.47 11.83 13.94
N GLU A 348 -30.29 12.61 14.64
CA GLU A 348 -31.72 12.63 14.40
C GLU A 348 -31.97 13.09 12.96
N ARG A 349 -32.69 12.27 12.18
CA ARG A 349 -33.16 12.65 10.85
C ARG A 349 -34.38 13.56 11.02
N PRO A 350 -34.51 14.66 10.27
CA PRO A 350 -35.82 15.23 9.99
C PRO A 350 -36.64 14.30 9.07
#